data_AF-A0AAP9CID4-F1
#
_entry.id   AF-A0AAP9CID4-F1
#
_cell.length_a   1.000
_cell.length_b   1.000
_cell.length_c   1.000
_cell.angle_alpha   90.00
_cell.angle_beta   90.00
_cell.angle_gamma   90.00
#
_symmetry.space_group_name_H-M   'P 1'
#
loop_
_entity.id
_entity.type
_entity.pdbx_description
1 polymer ?
#
loop_
_entity_poly.entity_id
_entity_poly.type
_entity_poly.pdbx_seq_one_letter_code
_entity_poly.pdbx_strand_id
1 'polypeptide(L)'
;MQAKAREVYVPPVLQDLRAGTAELHIALEKRLPFFSDTLDSNAFLRLMQAYYGFYRPLESALLDSGVMPVDFDLAPRLKAPTLFNDLRAQGLSVEAIASLPLCQALPVIDSNAACLGVTYVLEGATLGGQILRREIASRLSLNADNGAAFLDIYGAATGRRWRAFIEYLGSRSLDASEREAVVAAARTTFSCFERWLESREVLA
;
A
#
# COMPACT_ATOMS: atom_id res chain seq x y z
N MET A 1 -4.48 38.97 -21.40
CA MET A 1 -3.54 37.84 -21.29
C MET A 1 -4.29 36.66 -20.69
N GLN A 2 -4.76 35.71 -21.52
CA GLN A 2 -5.34 34.47 -21.04
C GLN A 2 -4.22 33.55 -20.56
N ALA A 3 -4.23 33.19 -19.28
CA ALA A 3 -3.39 32.13 -18.76
C ALA A 3 -3.80 30.83 -19.46
N LYS A 4 -2.97 30.37 -20.40
CA LYS A 4 -3.09 29.01 -20.96
C LYS A 4 -3.02 28.05 -19.77
N ALA A 5 -4.10 27.31 -19.53
CA ALA A 5 -4.07 26.19 -18.61
C ALA A 5 -2.89 25.32 -19.01
N ARG A 6 -1.88 25.18 -18.14
CA ARG A 6 -0.81 24.21 -18.35
C ARG A 6 -1.49 22.85 -18.40
N GLU A 7 -1.55 22.23 -19.58
CA GLU A 7 -1.80 20.79 -19.65
C GLU A 7 -0.79 20.13 -18.73
N VAL A 8 -1.30 19.53 -17.65
CA VAL A 8 -0.47 18.82 -16.69
C VAL A 8 0.00 17.56 -17.42
N TYR A 9 1.22 17.59 -17.92
CA TYR A 9 1.85 16.42 -18.52
C TYR A 9 1.81 15.26 -17.53
N VAL A 10 1.16 14.16 -17.92
CA VAL A 10 1.14 12.91 -17.17
C VAL A 10 2.13 11.97 -17.84
N PRO A 11 3.17 11.50 -17.12
CA PRO A 11 4.11 10.53 -17.68
C PRO A 11 3.39 9.27 -18.19
N PRO A 12 3.77 8.69 -19.35
CA PRO A 12 3.12 7.51 -19.91
C PRO A 12 2.97 6.35 -18.93
N VAL A 13 4.03 6.05 -18.15
CA VAL A 13 3.99 4.99 -17.13
C VAL A 13 2.89 5.22 -16.07
N LEU A 14 2.60 6.48 -15.71
CA LEU A 14 1.55 6.78 -14.75
C LEU A 14 0.16 6.61 -15.36
N GLN A 15 0.00 6.96 -16.63
CA GLN A 15 -1.23 6.69 -17.36
C GLN A 15 -1.48 5.18 -17.46
N ASP A 16 -0.47 4.42 -17.86
CA ASP A 16 -0.52 2.96 -18.00
C ASP A 16 -0.85 2.28 -16.65
N LEU A 17 -0.23 2.72 -15.55
CA LEU A 17 -0.52 2.23 -14.21
C LEU A 17 -1.95 2.50 -13.77
N ARG A 18 -2.43 3.74 -13.94
CA ARG A 18 -3.81 4.10 -13.56
C ARG A 18 -4.81 3.29 -14.36
N ALA A 19 -4.62 3.20 -15.68
CA ALA A 19 -5.49 2.39 -16.54
C ALA A 19 -5.44 0.91 -16.17
N GLY A 20 -4.24 0.36 -15.95
CA GLY A 20 -4.03 -1.06 -15.67
C GLY A 20 -4.45 -1.53 -14.28
N THR A 21 -4.68 -0.61 -13.33
CA THR A 21 -5.00 -0.95 -11.93
C THR A 21 -6.33 -0.39 -11.43
N ALA A 22 -7.00 0.49 -12.16
CA ALA A 22 -8.24 1.15 -11.71
C ALA A 22 -9.33 0.15 -11.30
N GLU A 23 -9.61 -0.86 -12.13
CA GLU A 23 -10.65 -1.85 -11.83
C GLU A 23 -10.30 -2.72 -10.62
N LEU A 24 -9.03 -3.12 -10.49
CA LEU A 24 -8.53 -3.91 -9.35
C LEU A 24 -8.63 -3.11 -8.05
N HIS A 25 -8.27 -1.83 -8.07
CA HIS A 25 -8.42 -0.93 -6.93
C HIS A 25 -9.89 -0.83 -6.50
N ILE A 26 -10.79 -0.52 -7.45
CA ILE A 26 -12.22 -0.38 -7.17
C ILE A 26 -12.83 -1.69 -6.65
N ALA A 27 -12.44 -2.82 -7.23
CA ALA A 27 -12.92 -4.14 -6.82
C ALA A 27 -12.50 -4.46 -5.38
N LEU A 28 -11.22 -4.26 -5.05
CA LEU A 28 -10.72 -4.49 -3.70
C LEU A 28 -11.34 -3.53 -2.68
N GLU A 29 -11.45 -2.23 -3.02
CA GLU A 29 -12.02 -1.21 -2.13
C GLU A 29 -13.45 -1.55 -1.70
N LYS A 30 -14.28 -2.04 -2.63
CA LYS A 30 -15.66 -2.46 -2.34
C LYS A 30 -15.77 -3.63 -1.37
N ARG A 31 -14.74 -4.46 -1.30
CA ARG A 31 -14.69 -5.66 -0.45
C ARG A 31 -14.05 -5.39 0.92
N LEU A 32 -13.41 -4.23 1.11
CA LEU A 32 -12.81 -3.89 2.39
C LEU A 32 -13.91 -3.51 3.40
N PRO A 33 -13.83 -3.99 4.65
CA PRO A 33 -14.92 -3.83 5.62
C PRO A 33 -14.92 -2.44 6.29
N PHE A 34 -14.11 -1.48 5.84
CA PHE A 34 -13.95 -0.17 6.49
C PHE A 34 -15.25 0.62 6.65
N PHE A 35 -16.20 0.42 5.73
CA PHE A 35 -17.54 1.03 5.79
C PHE A 35 -18.65 0.03 6.14
N SER A 36 -18.31 -1.22 6.46
CA SER A 36 -19.30 -2.21 6.91
C SER A 36 -19.87 -1.81 8.26
N ASP A 37 -21.18 -1.88 8.45
CA ASP A 37 -21.83 -1.63 9.75
C ASP A 37 -21.37 -2.63 10.83
N THR A 38 -20.86 -3.80 10.43
CA THR A 38 -20.38 -4.85 11.34
C THR A 38 -18.91 -4.70 11.74
N LEU A 39 -18.21 -3.65 11.26
CA LEU A 39 -16.82 -3.41 11.67
C LEU A 39 -16.76 -2.98 13.14
N ASP A 40 -16.21 -3.88 13.97
CA ASP A 40 -15.85 -3.65 15.37
C ASP A 40 -14.32 -3.68 15.57
N SER A 41 -13.86 -3.43 16.80
CA SER A 41 -12.43 -3.41 17.12
C SER A 41 -11.75 -4.76 16.89
N ASN A 42 -12.46 -5.88 17.06
CA ASN A 42 -11.91 -7.22 16.81
C ASN A 42 -11.73 -7.47 15.32
N ALA A 43 -12.70 -7.09 14.50
CA ALA A 43 -12.63 -7.18 13.04
C ALA A 43 -11.54 -6.27 12.48
N PHE A 44 -11.42 -5.04 13.00
CA PHE A 44 -10.33 -4.13 12.65
C PHE A 44 -8.96 -4.71 13.01
N LEU A 45 -8.81 -5.28 14.22
CA LEU A 45 -7.58 -5.92 14.65
C LEU A 45 -7.21 -7.10 13.74
N ARG A 46 -8.17 -7.97 13.37
CA ARG A 46 -7.94 -9.07 12.41
C ARG A 46 -7.50 -8.54 11.04
N LEU A 47 -8.11 -7.44 10.57
CA LEU A 47 -7.73 -6.78 9.33
C LEU A 47 -6.29 -6.26 9.40
N MET A 48 -5.89 -5.59 10.49
CA MET A 48 -4.52 -5.09 10.66
C MET A 48 -3.49 -6.22 10.79
N GLN A 49 -3.85 -7.35 11.42
CA GLN A 49 -3.00 -8.55 11.42
C GLN A 49 -2.80 -9.10 10.00
N ALA A 50 -3.86 -9.14 9.18
CA ALA A 50 -3.76 -9.56 7.79
C ALA A 50 -2.92 -8.58 6.95
N TYR A 51 -3.06 -7.27 7.17
CA TYR A 51 -2.22 -6.26 6.53
C TYR A 51 -0.74 -6.46 6.91
N TYR A 52 -0.43 -6.63 8.20
CA TYR A 52 0.93 -6.94 8.66
C TYR A 52 1.47 -8.20 7.99
N GLY A 53 0.65 -9.26 7.93
CA GLY A 53 1.01 -10.54 7.30
C GLY A 53 1.33 -10.43 5.80
N PHE A 54 0.82 -9.41 5.10
CA PHE A 54 1.16 -9.14 3.70
C PHE A 54 2.35 -8.18 3.56
N TYR A 55 2.29 -7.03 4.25
CA TYR A 55 3.29 -5.97 4.12
C TYR A 55 4.67 -6.43 4.61
N ARG A 56 4.75 -7.18 5.72
CA ARG A 56 6.05 -7.59 6.26
C ARG A 56 6.88 -8.42 5.28
N PRO A 57 6.38 -9.53 4.72
CA PRO A 57 7.18 -10.33 3.79
C PRO A 57 7.37 -9.63 2.44
N LEU A 58 6.40 -8.83 1.96
CA LEU A 58 6.55 -8.05 0.73
C LEU A 58 7.65 -6.98 0.83
N GLU A 59 7.70 -6.25 1.94
CA GLU A 59 8.74 -5.26 2.20
C GLU A 59 10.12 -5.91 2.39
N SER A 60 10.18 -7.11 2.99
CA SER A 60 11.43 -7.89 3.01
C SER A 60 11.87 -8.22 1.59
N ALA A 61 10.97 -8.75 0.76
CA ALA A 61 11.28 -9.09 -0.62
C ALA A 61 11.76 -7.87 -1.43
N LEU A 62 11.19 -6.68 -1.23
CA LEU A 62 11.68 -5.45 -1.84
C LEU A 62 13.11 -5.10 -1.42
N LEU A 63 13.41 -5.18 -0.12
CA LEU A 63 14.75 -4.90 0.43
C LEU A 63 15.79 -5.93 -0.05
N ASP A 64 15.41 -7.21 -0.04
CA ASP A 64 16.31 -8.33 -0.33
C ASP A 64 16.50 -8.56 -1.85
N SER A 65 15.66 -7.94 -2.69
CA SER A 65 15.67 -8.14 -4.15
C SER A 65 16.97 -7.73 -4.83
N GLY A 66 17.69 -6.73 -4.30
CA GLY A 66 18.86 -6.14 -4.95
C GLY A 66 18.58 -5.40 -6.26
N VAL A 67 17.31 -5.28 -6.66
CA VAL A 67 16.87 -4.64 -7.92
C VAL A 67 16.08 -3.35 -7.69
N MET A 68 16.07 -2.84 -6.46
CA MET A 68 15.57 -1.49 -6.20
C MET A 68 16.54 -0.46 -6.82
N PRO A 69 16.05 0.59 -7.50
CA PRO A 69 16.93 1.62 -8.04
C PRO A 69 17.81 2.24 -6.94
N VAL A 70 19.11 2.36 -7.21
CA VAL A 70 20.11 2.82 -6.22
C VAL A 70 19.88 4.25 -5.74
N ASP A 71 19.19 5.07 -6.53
CA ASP A 71 18.84 6.45 -6.20
C ASP A 71 17.45 6.59 -5.53
N PHE A 72 16.81 5.47 -5.19
CA PHE A 72 15.54 5.44 -4.50
C PHE A 72 15.65 4.93 -3.07
N ASP A 73 15.46 5.83 -2.11
CA ASP A 73 15.40 5.46 -0.70
C ASP A 73 14.05 4.83 -0.33
N LEU A 74 14.06 3.50 -0.19
CA LEU A 74 12.90 2.71 0.23
C LEU A 74 12.66 2.76 1.74
N ALA A 75 13.71 2.93 2.56
CA ALA A 75 13.62 2.82 4.02
C ALA A 75 12.53 3.69 4.67
N PRO A 76 12.36 4.99 4.34
CA PRO A 76 11.32 5.83 4.93
C PRO A 76 9.93 5.54 4.38
N ARG A 77 9.81 4.56 3.49
CA ARG A 77 8.56 4.12 2.87
C ARG A 77 8.13 2.73 3.34
N LEU A 78 8.82 2.11 4.29
CA LEU A 78 8.39 0.86 4.90
C LEU A 78 7.24 1.13 5.88
N LYS A 79 6.17 0.32 5.83
CA LYS A 79 4.96 0.42 6.67
C LYS A 79 4.84 -0.73 7.65
N ALA A 80 5.52 -1.87 7.42
CA ALA A 80 5.48 -3.00 8.33
C ALA A 80 5.88 -2.64 9.78
N PRO A 81 6.86 -1.73 10.04
CA PRO A 81 7.14 -1.28 11.40
C PRO A 81 5.97 -0.54 12.06
N THR A 82 5.24 0.28 11.30
CA THR A 82 4.04 0.97 11.80
C THR A 82 2.94 -0.02 12.15
N LEU A 83 2.66 -0.98 11.27
CA LEU A 83 1.70 -2.05 11.53
C LEU A 83 2.07 -2.87 12.78
N PHE A 84 3.35 -3.21 12.94
CA PHE A 84 3.84 -3.91 14.13
C PHE A 84 3.53 -3.13 15.41
N ASN A 85 3.82 -1.82 15.41
CA ASN A 85 3.57 -0.95 16.56
C ASN A 85 2.07 -0.79 16.83
N ASP A 86 1.25 -0.69 15.80
CA ASP A 86 -0.22 -0.64 15.93
C ASP A 86 -0.77 -1.90 16.60
N LEU A 87 -0.30 -3.07 16.16
CA LEU A 87 -0.71 -4.36 16.76
C LEU A 87 -0.31 -4.44 18.24
N ARG A 88 0.87 -3.91 18.62
CA ARG A 88 1.28 -3.81 20.02
C ARG A 88 0.40 -2.85 20.82
N ALA A 89 0.07 -1.68 20.26
CA ALA A 89 -0.81 -0.71 20.91
C ALA A 89 -2.21 -1.27 21.13
N GLN A 90 -2.66 -2.17 20.25
CA GLN A 90 -3.92 -2.91 20.39
C GLN A 90 -3.81 -4.15 21.31
N GLY A 91 -2.67 -4.36 21.98
CA GLY A 91 -2.51 -5.35 23.05
C GLY A 91 -1.90 -6.69 22.66
N LEU A 92 -1.42 -6.87 21.42
CA LEU A 92 -0.69 -8.09 21.06
C LEU A 92 0.72 -8.07 21.66
N SER A 93 1.15 -9.24 22.17
CA SER A 93 2.54 -9.45 22.55
C SER A 93 3.45 -9.59 21.31
N VAL A 94 4.76 -9.44 21.50
CA VAL A 94 5.74 -9.60 20.41
C VAL A 94 5.71 -11.03 19.86
N GLU A 95 5.52 -12.01 20.74
CA GLU A 95 5.43 -13.44 20.40
C GLU A 95 4.16 -13.72 19.59
N ALA A 96 3.03 -13.12 19.98
CA ALA A 96 1.79 -13.22 19.23
C ALA A 96 1.95 -12.66 17.81
N ILE A 97 2.57 -11.48 17.66
CA ILE A 97 2.83 -10.86 16.36
C ILE A 97 3.79 -11.71 15.52
N ALA A 98 4.85 -12.26 16.12
CA ALA A 98 5.80 -13.13 15.45
C ALA A 98 5.16 -14.45 14.95
N SER A 99 4.09 -14.91 15.59
CA SER A 99 3.34 -16.10 15.20
C SER A 99 2.25 -15.86 14.15
N LEU A 100 2.02 -14.59 13.77
CA LEU A 100 0.99 -14.28 12.77
C LEU A 100 1.30 -14.93 11.41
N PRO A 101 0.29 -15.46 10.72
CA PRO A 101 0.46 -15.96 9.36
C PRO A 101 1.02 -14.88 8.44
N LEU A 102 2.06 -15.24 7.66
CA LEU A 102 2.68 -14.37 6.66
C LEU A 102 2.36 -14.87 5.25
N CYS A 103 2.02 -13.94 4.36
CA CYS A 103 1.74 -14.24 2.97
C CYS A 103 2.98 -14.82 2.27
N GLN A 104 2.84 -16.01 1.68
CA GLN A 104 3.91 -16.66 0.91
C GLN A 104 3.77 -16.42 -0.60
N ALA A 105 2.57 -16.05 -1.07
CA ALA A 105 2.27 -15.84 -2.48
C ALA A 105 2.41 -14.35 -2.84
N LEU A 106 3.65 -13.89 -2.97
CA LEU A 106 3.99 -12.50 -3.28
C LEU A 106 4.19 -12.26 -4.78
N PRO A 107 4.09 -11.01 -5.28
CA PRO A 107 4.57 -10.67 -6.61
C PRO A 107 6.06 -10.99 -6.76
N VAL A 108 6.48 -11.38 -7.96
CA VAL A 108 7.90 -11.53 -8.30
C VAL A 108 8.54 -10.14 -8.40
N ILE A 109 9.70 -9.97 -7.78
CA ILE A 109 10.47 -8.71 -7.75
C ILE A 109 11.87 -8.99 -8.27
N ASP A 110 12.00 -9.03 -9.60
CA ASP A 110 13.22 -9.43 -10.32
C ASP A 110 13.82 -8.31 -11.19
N SER A 111 13.24 -7.11 -11.14
CA SER A 111 13.66 -5.96 -11.94
C SER A 111 13.32 -4.62 -11.26
N ASN A 112 14.02 -3.56 -11.66
CA ASN A 112 13.70 -2.18 -11.28
C ASN A 112 12.22 -1.85 -11.57
N ALA A 113 11.73 -2.26 -12.75
CA ALA A 113 10.33 -2.05 -13.14
C ALA A 113 9.36 -2.73 -12.16
N ALA A 114 9.62 -3.99 -11.79
CA ALA A 114 8.79 -4.70 -10.82
C ALA A 114 8.78 -4.02 -9.44
N CYS A 115 9.95 -3.60 -8.93
CA CYS A 115 10.05 -2.82 -7.69
C CYS A 115 9.18 -1.56 -7.71
N LEU A 116 9.22 -0.81 -8.81
CA LEU A 116 8.45 0.42 -8.97
C LEU A 116 6.94 0.15 -9.03
N GLY A 117 6.51 -0.93 -9.69
CA GLY A 117 5.12 -1.35 -9.75
C GLY A 117 4.56 -1.73 -8.38
N VAL A 118 5.31 -2.53 -7.60
CA VAL A 118 4.94 -2.86 -6.22
C VAL A 118 4.88 -1.59 -5.36
N THR A 119 5.91 -0.75 -5.43
CA THR A 119 5.99 0.49 -4.63
C THR A 119 4.85 1.46 -4.96
N TYR A 120 4.40 1.52 -6.22
CA TYR A 120 3.24 2.31 -6.63
C TYR A 120 1.97 1.91 -5.87
N VAL A 121 1.72 0.62 -5.72
CA VAL A 121 0.56 0.11 -4.98
C VAL A 121 0.65 0.48 -3.50
N LEU A 122 1.82 0.26 -2.87
CA LEU A 122 2.00 0.54 -1.44
C LEU A 122 1.94 2.03 -1.12
N GLU A 123 2.52 2.88 -1.97
CA GLU A 123 2.46 4.33 -1.78
C GLU A 123 1.06 4.88 -2.08
N GLY A 124 0.39 4.36 -3.11
CA GLY A 124 -0.98 4.74 -3.45
C GLY A 124 -1.98 4.43 -2.33
N ALA A 125 -1.83 3.26 -1.68
CA ALA A 125 -2.69 2.84 -0.56
C ALA A 125 -2.69 3.83 0.62
N THR A 126 -1.60 4.60 0.82
CA THR A 126 -1.52 5.60 1.89
C THR A 126 -2.49 6.77 1.73
N LEU A 127 -2.94 7.05 0.49
CA LEU A 127 -3.92 8.10 0.22
C LEU A 127 -5.31 7.72 0.78
N GLY A 128 -5.71 6.46 0.61
CA GLY A 128 -6.98 5.95 1.13
C GLY A 128 -7.05 6.02 2.66
N GLY A 129 -5.94 5.70 3.34
CA GLY A 129 -5.84 5.78 4.80
C GLY A 129 -6.27 7.14 5.38
N GLN A 130 -5.93 8.24 4.71
CA GLN A 130 -6.32 9.60 5.13
C GLN A 130 -7.83 9.83 5.17
N ILE A 131 -8.58 9.13 4.35
CA ILE A 131 -10.05 9.16 4.32
C ILE A 131 -10.58 8.28 5.45
N LEU A 132 -10.02 7.07 5.59
CA LEU A 132 -10.46 6.04 6.53
C LEU A 132 -10.20 6.40 8.00
N ARG A 133 -9.13 7.13 8.30
CA ARG A 133 -8.72 7.42 9.70
C ARG A 133 -9.81 8.13 10.52
N ARG A 134 -10.61 9.00 9.89
CA ARG A 134 -11.69 9.73 10.59
C ARG A 134 -12.83 8.80 10.96
N GLU A 135 -13.17 7.90 10.03
CA GLU A 135 -14.22 6.90 10.23
C GLU A 135 -13.85 5.93 11.35
N ILE A 136 -12.61 5.42 11.33
CA ILE A 136 -12.09 4.52 12.36
C ILE A 136 -11.98 5.21 13.73
N ALA A 137 -11.54 6.46 13.78
CA ALA A 137 -11.51 7.23 15.03
C ALA A 137 -12.91 7.44 15.62
N SER A 138 -13.89 7.77 14.78
CA SER A 138 -15.28 7.98 15.19
C SER A 138 -15.92 6.69 15.72
N ARG A 139 -15.75 5.58 15.00
CA ARG A 139 -16.46 4.32 15.28
C ARG A 139 -15.80 3.44 16.32
N LEU A 140 -14.47 3.37 16.30
CA LEU A 140 -13.70 2.42 17.11
C LEU A 140 -12.86 3.10 18.19
N SER A 141 -12.87 4.44 18.26
CA SER A 141 -11.99 5.23 19.14
C SER A 141 -10.49 4.94 18.91
N LEU A 142 -10.13 4.55 17.67
CA LEU A 142 -8.76 4.25 17.25
C LEU A 142 -8.19 5.35 16.34
N ASN A 143 -6.98 5.78 16.61
CA ASN A 143 -6.25 6.80 15.86
C ASN A 143 -4.75 6.47 15.82
N ALA A 144 -3.95 7.41 15.31
CA ALA A 144 -2.51 7.18 15.12
C ALA A 144 -1.72 6.94 16.43
N ASP A 145 -2.26 7.33 17.58
CA ASP A 145 -1.56 7.23 18.86
C ASP A 145 -1.89 5.94 19.63
N ASN A 146 -2.94 5.20 19.23
CA ASN A 146 -3.45 4.06 19.99
C ASN A 146 -3.80 2.81 19.15
N GLY A 147 -3.19 2.66 17.97
CA GLY A 147 -3.26 1.42 17.20
C GLY A 147 -3.82 1.51 15.79
N ALA A 148 -3.97 2.71 15.23
CA ALA A 148 -4.36 2.93 13.83
C ALA A 148 -3.41 3.89 13.09
N ALA A 149 -2.13 3.96 13.47
CA ALA A 149 -1.10 4.75 12.81
C ALA A 149 -0.89 4.37 11.34
N PHE A 150 -1.19 3.14 10.96
CA PHE A 150 -1.13 2.66 9.58
C PHE A 150 -2.10 3.42 8.66
N LEU A 151 -3.22 3.93 9.17
CA LEU A 151 -4.12 4.79 8.40
C LEU A 151 -3.60 6.24 8.26
N ASP A 152 -2.53 6.59 8.97
CA ASP A 152 -1.95 7.93 9.00
C ASP A 152 -0.41 7.94 8.84
N ILE A 153 0.15 6.96 8.11
CA ILE A 153 1.60 6.69 8.00
C ILE A 153 2.46 7.95 7.81
N TYR A 154 2.03 8.86 6.94
CA TYR A 154 2.76 10.09 6.62
C TYR A 154 2.12 11.36 7.17
N GLY A 155 0.97 11.26 7.85
CA GLY A 155 0.25 12.45 8.33
C GLY A 155 -0.02 13.46 7.22
N ALA A 156 0.21 14.73 7.56
CA ALA A 156 0.12 15.86 6.63
C ALA A 156 1.10 15.77 5.44
N ALA A 157 2.11 14.89 5.47
CA ALA A 157 3.04 14.69 4.37
C ALA A 157 2.54 13.71 3.30
N THR A 158 1.42 12.98 3.51
CA THR A 158 0.91 11.95 2.58
C THR A 158 0.86 12.43 1.12
N GLY A 159 0.19 13.56 0.86
CA GLY A 159 0.08 14.10 -0.49
C GLY A 159 1.43 14.56 -1.08
N ARG A 160 2.39 15.00 -0.25
CA ARG A 160 3.75 15.35 -0.71
C ARG A 160 4.55 14.09 -1.04
N ARG A 161 4.50 13.06 -0.20
CA ARG A 161 5.19 11.77 -0.38
C ARG A 161 4.72 11.06 -1.65
N TRP A 162 3.41 11.06 -1.89
CA TRP A 162 2.82 10.54 -3.13
C TRP A 162 3.32 11.30 -4.36
N ARG A 163 3.24 12.64 -4.35
CA ARG A 163 3.74 13.45 -5.48
C ARG A 163 5.22 13.22 -5.75
N ALA A 164 6.04 13.16 -4.71
CA ALA A 164 7.47 12.88 -4.84
C ALA A 164 7.73 11.50 -5.45
N PHE A 165 6.96 10.48 -5.08
CA PHE A 165 7.06 9.15 -5.69
C PHE A 165 6.65 9.18 -7.17
N ILE A 166 5.55 9.85 -7.51
CA ILE A 166 5.08 9.97 -8.90
C ILE A 166 6.06 10.75 -9.77
N GLU A 167 6.66 11.82 -9.26
CA GLU A 167 7.70 12.59 -9.96
C GLU A 167 8.94 11.72 -10.19
N TYR A 168 9.37 10.98 -9.17
CA TYR A 168 10.46 10.03 -9.29
C TYR A 168 10.18 8.97 -10.37
N LEU A 169 9.01 8.32 -10.31
CA LEU A 169 8.60 7.32 -11.30
C LEU A 169 8.51 7.90 -12.72
N GLY A 170 7.93 9.09 -12.84
CA GLY A 170 7.79 9.79 -14.12
C GLY A 170 9.10 10.27 -14.73
N SER A 171 10.15 10.43 -13.92
CA SER A 171 11.49 10.79 -14.39
C SER A 171 12.27 9.61 -14.99
N ARG A 172 11.79 8.38 -14.80
CA ARG A 172 12.47 7.18 -15.30
C ARG A 172 12.29 7.06 -16.82
N SER A 173 13.39 6.86 -17.53
CA SER A 173 13.37 6.54 -18.96
C SER A 173 13.06 5.06 -19.16
N LEU A 174 11.77 4.72 -19.09
CA LEU A 174 11.28 3.35 -19.26
C LEU A 174 10.86 3.09 -20.70
N ASP A 175 11.38 2.03 -21.30
CA ASP A 175 10.89 1.56 -22.60
C ASP A 175 9.48 0.94 -22.49
N ALA A 176 8.91 0.49 -23.61
CA ALA A 176 7.56 -0.08 -23.62
C ALA A 176 7.44 -1.37 -22.78
N SER A 177 8.46 -2.23 -22.82
CA SER A 177 8.48 -3.49 -22.09
C SER A 177 8.65 -3.26 -20.59
N GLU A 178 9.49 -2.31 -20.21
CA GLU A 178 9.67 -1.93 -18.81
C GLU A 178 8.40 -1.30 -18.24
N ARG A 179 7.70 -0.43 -18.97
CA ARG A 179 6.41 0.11 -18.53
C ARG A 179 5.37 -0.99 -18.34
N GLU A 180 5.31 -1.95 -19.24
CA GLU A 180 4.44 -3.12 -19.09
C GLU A 180 4.79 -3.92 -17.84
N ALA A 181 6.08 -4.13 -17.56
CA ALA A 181 6.54 -4.81 -16.34
C ALA A 181 6.16 -4.05 -15.05
N VAL A 182 6.23 -2.71 -15.05
CA VAL A 182 5.75 -1.88 -13.91
C VAL A 182 4.25 -2.13 -13.68
N VAL A 183 3.44 -2.11 -14.75
CA VAL A 183 2.00 -2.34 -14.66
C VAL A 183 1.69 -3.77 -14.22
N ALA A 184 2.37 -4.77 -14.78
CA ALA A 184 2.19 -6.16 -14.43
C ALA A 184 2.48 -6.41 -12.94
N ALA A 185 3.59 -5.88 -12.41
CA ALA A 185 3.92 -6.00 -10.99
C ALA A 185 2.88 -5.32 -10.09
N ALA A 186 2.35 -4.16 -10.48
CA ALA A 186 1.27 -3.50 -9.74
C ALA A 186 -0.01 -4.36 -9.73
N ARG A 187 -0.41 -4.91 -10.87
CA ARG A 187 -1.58 -5.81 -10.99
C ARG A 187 -1.41 -7.06 -10.14
N THR A 188 -0.26 -7.71 -10.21
CA THR A 188 0.05 -8.89 -9.40
C THR A 188 0.05 -8.55 -7.91
N THR A 189 0.54 -7.37 -7.52
CA THR A 189 0.48 -6.92 -6.11
C THR A 189 -0.95 -6.83 -5.61
N PHE A 190 -1.87 -6.22 -6.38
CA PHE A 190 -3.29 -6.20 -6.05
C PHE A 190 -3.87 -7.61 -5.94
N SER A 191 -3.63 -8.47 -6.94
CA SER A 191 -4.17 -9.84 -6.93
C SER A 191 -3.60 -10.72 -5.81
N CYS A 192 -2.34 -10.55 -5.43
CA CYS A 192 -1.75 -11.23 -4.28
C CYS A 192 -2.35 -10.71 -2.97
N PHE A 193 -2.53 -9.40 -2.84
CA PHE A 193 -3.09 -8.81 -1.64
C PHE A 193 -4.55 -9.21 -1.43
N GLU A 194 -5.38 -9.13 -2.48
CA GLU A 194 -6.77 -9.54 -2.43
C GLU A 194 -6.93 -11.01 -2.04
N ARG A 195 -6.23 -11.93 -2.73
CA ARG A 195 -6.25 -13.37 -2.39
C ARG A 195 -5.78 -13.63 -0.96
N TRP A 196 -4.79 -12.89 -0.49
CA TRP A 196 -4.34 -13.00 0.89
C TRP A 196 -5.43 -12.57 1.86
N LEU A 197 -6.01 -11.38 1.71
CA LEU A 197 -7.07 -10.88 2.58
C LEU A 197 -8.31 -11.81 2.55
N GLU A 198 -8.65 -12.37 1.40
CA GLU A 198 -9.71 -13.37 1.25
C GLU A 198 -9.39 -14.65 2.05
N SER A 199 -8.16 -15.18 1.94
CA SER A 199 -7.70 -16.34 2.71
C SER A 199 -7.64 -16.11 4.23
N ARG A 200 -7.65 -14.85 4.65
CA ARG A 200 -7.69 -14.43 6.06
C ARG A 200 -9.12 -14.14 6.54
N GLU A 201 -10.12 -14.26 5.67
CA GLU A 201 -11.54 -14.03 5.98
C GLU A 201 -11.80 -12.62 6.56
N VAL A 202 -11.09 -11.62 6.03
CA VAL A 202 -11.21 -10.20 6.45
C VAL A 202 -11.82 -9.30 5.38
N LEU A 203 -12.22 -9.86 4.25
CA LEU A 203 -13.02 -9.18 3.22
C LEU A 203 -14.52 -9.41 3.49
N ALA A 204 -15.35 -8.45 3.09
CA ALA A 204 -16.81 -8.53 3.13
C ALA A 204 -17.38 -9.38 1.99
#